data_AF-A0A8H7ZNC1-F1
#
_entry.id   AF-A0A8H7ZNC1-F1
#
_cell.length_a   1.000
_cell.length_b   1.000
_cell.length_c   1.000
_cell.angle_alpha   90.00
_cell.angle_beta   90.00
_cell.angle_gamma   90.00
#
_symmetry.space_group_name_H-M   'P 1'
#
loop_
_entity.id
_entity.type
_entity.pdbx_description
1 polymer ?
#
loop_
_entity_poly.entity_id
_entity_poly.type
_entity_poly.pdbx_seq_one_letter_code
_entity_poly.pdbx_strand_id
1 'polypeptide(L)'
;MWLSPVQIFPTEKEAGELKKQRAALGSTMGNMESWLLLRSLRTLGLRVSQQSQTATELAEWLHAAAASSADFDGIPAGAVVQVMHASVQMTSFDKRKQMPGGYGAVFAVLVGR
;
A
#
# COMPACT_ATOMS: atom_id res chain seq x y z
N MET A 1 -19.68 -9.58 1.31
CA MET A 1 -19.46 -8.27 0.66
C MET A 1 -18.51 -8.51 -0.50
N TRP A 2 -19.02 -8.60 -1.73
CA TRP A 2 -18.27 -8.99 -2.92
C TRP A 2 -17.54 -7.77 -3.48
N LEU A 3 -16.30 -7.52 -3.04
CA LEU A 3 -15.46 -6.52 -3.70
C LEU A 3 -15.09 -7.06 -5.09
N SER A 4 -15.69 -6.50 -6.15
CA SER A 4 -15.39 -6.91 -7.52
C SER A 4 -13.97 -6.45 -7.89
N PRO A 5 -13.01 -7.37 -8.14
CA PRO A 5 -11.65 -7.00 -8.47
C PRO A 5 -11.57 -6.41 -9.88
N VAL A 6 -10.76 -5.36 -10.05
CA VAL A 6 -10.32 -4.91 -11.38
C VAL A 6 -9.23 -5.86 -11.84
N GLN A 7 -9.35 -6.37 -13.06
CA GLN A 7 -8.36 -7.26 -13.67
C GLN A 7 -7.85 -6.62 -14.96
N ILE A 8 -6.53 -6.59 -15.13
CA ILE A 8 -5.84 -6.00 -16.28
C ILE A 8 -4.97 -7.10 -16.90
N PHE A 9 -5.07 -7.29 -18.20
CA PHE A 9 -4.34 -8.32 -18.94
C PHE A 9 -3.54 -7.72 -20.10
N PRO A 10 -2.38 -8.31 -20.43
CA PRO A 10 -1.55 -7.82 -21.52
C PRO A 10 -2.12 -8.16 -22.90
N THR A 11 -2.86 -9.26 -23.05
CA THR A 11 -3.40 -9.69 -24.35
C THR A 11 -4.92 -9.59 -24.43
N GLU A 12 -5.42 -9.24 -25.62
CA GLU A 12 -6.87 -9.12 -25.88
C GLU A 12 -7.58 -10.47 -25.79
N LYS A 13 -6.91 -11.56 -26.21
CA LYS A 13 -7.44 -12.92 -26.14
C LYS A 13 -7.75 -13.33 -24.68
N GLU A 14 -6.81 -13.09 -23.76
CA GLU A 14 -7.00 -13.39 -22.33
C GLU A 14 -8.11 -12.54 -21.72
N ALA A 15 -8.15 -11.25 -22.06
CA ALA A 15 -9.21 -10.35 -21.61
C ALA A 15 -10.60 -10.79 -22.10
N GLY A 16 -10.70 -11.26 -23.34
CA GLY A 16 -11.93 -11.77 -23.93
C GLY A 16 -12.46 -13.02 -23.24
N GLU A 17 -11.58 -13.99 -22.95
CA GLU A 17 -11.97 -15.22 -22.27
C GLU A 17 -12.46 -14.96 -20.84
N LEU A 18 -11.76 -14.10 -20.08
CA LEU A 18 -12.17 -13.76 -18.72
C LEU A 18 -13.45 -12.93 -18.67
N LYS A 19 -13.69 -12.09 -19.68
CA LYS A 19 -14.97 -11.38 -19.83
C LYS A 19 -16.13 -12.36 -20.01
N LYS A 20 -15.96 -13.39 -20.85
CA LYS A 20 -16.97 -14.46 -21.03
C LYS A 20 -17.21 -15.23 -19.73
N GLN A 21 -16.14 -15.63 -19.03
CA GLN A 21 -16.24 -16.32 -17.75
C GLN A 21 -16.99 -15.49 -16.71
N ARG A 22 -16.70 -14.19 -16.62
CA ARG A 22 -17.38 -13.28 -15.68
C ARG A 22 -18.87 -13.13 -15.99
N ALA A 23 -19.24 -13.09 -17.27
CA ALA A 23 -20.63 -13.07 -17.69
C ALA A 23 -21.36 -14.38 -17.32
N ALA A 24 -20.70 -15.52 -17.52
CA ALA A 24 -21.26 -16.84 -17.17
C ALA A 24 -21.44 -17.05 -15.65
N LEU A 25 -20.48 -16.56 -14.85
CA LEU A 25 -20.51 -16.69 -13.38
C LEU A 25 -21.38 -15.62 -12.69
N GLY A 26 -21.83 -14.60 -13.42
CA GLY A 26 -22.57 -13.46 -12.85
C GLY A 26 -21.73 -12.55 -11.94
N SER A 27 -20.40 -12.76 -11.85
CA SER A 27 -19.47 -12.01 -11.00
C SER A 27 -19.11 -10.63 -11.57
N THR A 28 -20.10 -9.91 -12.07
CA THR A 28 -19.95 -8.57 -12.66
C THR A 28 -20.07 -7.48 -11.59
N MET A 29 -19.36 -6.37 -11.78
CA MET A 29 -19.44 -5.22 -10.88
C MET A 29 -20.76 -4.48 -11.09
N GLY A 30 -21.43 -4.10 -10.00
CA GLY A 30 -22.65 -3.30 -10.08
C GLY A 30 -22.39 -1.89 -10.63
N ASN A 31 -23.40 -1.28 -11.25
CA ASN A 31 -23.29 0.06 -11.85
C ASN A 31 -22.88 1.13 -10.82
N MET A 32 -23.45 1.08 -9.61
CA MET A 32 -23.13 2.02 -8.53
C MET A 32 -21.69 1.86 -8.03
N GLU A 33 -21.24 0.61 -7.81
CA GLU A 33 -19.85 0.31 -7.41
C GLU A 33 -18.86 0.78 -8.47
N SER A 34 -19.19 0.58 -9.74
CA SER A 34 -18.39 1.07 -10.89
C SER A 34 -18.26 2.59 -10.86
N TRP A 35 -19.36 3.29 -10.59
CA TRP A 35 -19.36 4.75 -10.49
C TRP A 35 -18.56 5.26 -9.27
N LEU A 36 -18.71 4.63 -8.11
CA LEU A 36 -17.95 4.96 -6.90
C LEU A 36 -16.45 4.73 -7.09
N LEU A 37 -16.07 3.61 -7.73
CA LEU A 37 -14.69 3.32 -8.09
C LEU A 37 -14.12 4.42 -8.98
N LEU A 38 -14.75 4.72 -10.12
CA LEU A 38 -14.31 5.76 -11.04
C LEU A 38 -14.24 7.14 -10.37
N ARG A 39 -15.21 7.47 -9.50
CA ARG A 39 -15.19 8.70 -8.72
C ARG A 39 -13.97 8.76 -7.78
N SER A 40 -13.65 7.66 -7.10
CA SER A 40 -12.51 7.59 -6.19
C SER A 40 -11.14 7.63 -6.91
N LEU A 41 -11.10 7.15 -8.16
CA LEU A 41 -9.89 7.15 -8.98
C LEU A 41 -9.44 8.56 -9.37
N ARG A 42 -10.37 9.52 -9.51
CA ARG A 42 -10.05 10.92 -9.84
C ARG A 42 -9.07 11.57 -8.87
N THR A 43 -9.07 11.16 -7.60
CA THR A 43 -8.17 11.69 -6.57
C THR A 43 -7.17 10.65 -6.05
N LEU A 44 -7.06 9.49 -6.72
CA LEU A 44 -6.15 8.42 -6.27
C LEU A 44 -4.70 8.90 -6.20
N GLY A 45 -4.21 9.61 -7.22
CA GLY A 45 -2.83 10.08 -7.26
C GLY A 45 -2.46 10.98 -6.06
N LEU A 46 -3.32 11.94 -5.73
CA LEU A 46 -3.12 12.82 -4.58
C LEU A 46 -3.15 12.04 -3.26
N ARG A 47 -4.12 11.13 -3.10
CA ARG A 47 -4.22 10.30 -1.88
C ARG A 47 -3.00 9.41 -1.69
N VAL A 48 -2.60 8.67 -2.73
CA VAL A 48 -1.48 7.72 -2.63
C VAL A 48 -0.16 8.44 -2.40
N SER A 49 0.09 9.56 -3.07
CA SER A 49 1.32 10.34 -2.87
C SER A 49 1.41 10.88 -1.45
N GLN A 50 0.34 11.50 -0.93
CA GLN A 50 0.32 12.01 0.44
C GLN A 50 0.46 10.89 1.48
N GLN A 51 -0.27 9.79 1.30
CA GLN A 51 -0.21 8.63 2.19
C GLN A 51 1.17 7.97 2.19
N SER A 52 1.83 7.89 1.02
CA SER A 52 3.18 7.38 0.88
C SER A 52 4.21 8.23 1.64
N GLN A 53 4.13 9.56 1.48
CA GLN A 53 5.01 10.49 2.18
C GLN A 53 4.84 10.38 3.70
N THR A 54 3.60 10.49 4.19
CA THR A 54 3.31 10.41 5.62
C THR A 54 3.71 9.06 6.22
N ALA A 55 3.46 7.95 5.52
CA ALA A 55 3.88 6.63 5.99
C ALA A 55 5.42 6.50 6.06
N THR A 56 6.13 7.11 5.12
CA THR A 56 7.60 7.12 5.11
C THR A 56 8.15 7.90 6.30
N GLU A 57 7.65 9.12 6.51
CA GLU A 57 8.04 9.98 7.64
C GLU A 57 7.76 9.29 9.00
N LEU A 58 6.59 8.67 9.16
CA LEU A 58 6.24 7.93 10.37
C LEU A 58 7.13 6.70 10.58
N ALA A 59 7.40 5.93 9.52
CA ALA A 59 8.25 4.75 9.63
C ALA A 59 9.69 5.11 10.00
N GLU A 60 10.22 6.22 9.48
CA GLU A 60 11.55 6.72 9.82
C GLU A 60 11.61 7.24 11.26
N TRP A 61 10.60 7.98 11.70
CA TRP A 61 10.49 8.45 13.09
C TRP A 61 10.42 7.29 14.08
N LEU A 62 9.59 6.27 13.81
CA LEU A 62 9.50 5.07 14.65
C LEU A 62 10.77 4.22 14.60
N HIS A 63 11.47 4.19 13.47
CA HIS A 63 12.74 3.49 13.36
C HIS A 63 13.84 4.17 14.19
N ALA A 64 13.87 5.50 14.20
CA ALA A 64 14.77 6.26 15.07
C ALA A 64 14.46 6.00 16.56
N ALA A 65 13.18 5.94 16.93
CA ALA A 65 12.76 5.57 18.28
C ALA A 65 13.23 4.16 18.68
N ALA A 66 13.11 3.18 17.76
CA ALA A 66 13.56 1.81 18.00
C ALA A 66 15.10 1.67 18.14
N ALA A 67 15.86 2.57 17.52
CA ALA A 67 17.32 2.61 17.63
C ALA A 67 17.80 3.33 18.90
N SER A 68 16.94 4.10 19.56
CA SER A 68 17.28 4.83 20.79
C SER A 68 17.28 3.91 22.01
N SER A 69 18.29 4.07 22.88
CA SER A 69 18.34 3.38 24.19
C SER A 69 17.68 4.18 25.33
N ALA A 70 17.19 5.40 25.03
CA ALA A 70 16.48 6.27 25.94
C ALA A 70 15.13 6.67 25.35
N ASP A 71 14.26 7.28 26.17
CA ASP A 71 12.97 7.77 25.73
C ASP A 71 13.15 8.74 24.55
N PHE A 72 12.41 8.50 23.48
CA PHE A 72 12.52 9.25 22.24
C PHE A 72 11.20 9.93 21.94
N ASP A 73 11.16 11.26 22.03
CA ASP A 73 9.99 12.07 21.66
C ASP A 73 8.68 11.59 22.31
N GLY A 74 8.75 11.21 23.59
CA GLY A 74 7.62 10.69 24.36
C GLY A 74 7.34 9.18 24.20
N ILE A 75 8.10 8.48 23.36
CA ILE A 75 8.07 7.00 23.26
C ILE A 75 9.05 6.42 24.30
N PRO A 76 8.59 5.57 25.23
CA PRO A 76 9.47 4.92 26.20
C PRO A 76 10.52 4.03 25.52
N ALA A 77 11.73 4.02 26.05
CA ALA A 77 12.80 3.13 25.57
C ALA A 77 12.34 1.67 25.57
N GLY A 78 12.57 0.96 24.47
CA GLY A 78 12.19 -0.45 24.31
C GLY A 78 10.70 -0.70 23.98
N ALA A 79 9.86 0.33 23.89
CA ALA A 79 8.46 0.18 23.47
C ALA A 79 8.33 -0.21 22.00
N VAL A 80 9.23 0.25 21.13
CA VAL A 80 9.28 -0.15 19.71
C VAL A 80 10.52 -1.01 19.49
N VAL A 81 10.32 -2.26 19.08
CA VAL A 81 11.41 -3.22 18.85
C VAL A 81 11.91 -3.14 17.42
N GLN A 82 10.98 -3.08 16.45
CA GLN A 82 11.36 -3.09 15.04
C GLN A 82 10.28 -2.45 14.17
N VAL A 83 10.71 -1.74 13.12
CA VAL A 83 9.84 -1.20 12.08
C VAL A 83 10.15 -1.88 10.74
N MET A 84 9.10 -2.32 10.06
CA MET A 84 9.17 -2.93 8.74
C MET A 84 8.52 -1.99 7.73
N HIS A 85 9.35 -1.28 6.99
CA HIS A 85 8.93 -0.42 5.90
C HIS A 85 9.95 -0.44 4.75
N ALA A 86 9.47 -0.23 3.53
CA ALA A 86 10.31 -0.27 2.34
C ALA A 86 11.37 0.85 2.31
N SER A 87 11.19 1.97 3.02
CA SER A 87 12.25 3.00 3.13
C SER A 87 13.43 2.57 3.99
N VAL A 88 13.16 1.86 5.10
CA VAL A 88 14.16 1.50 6.12
C VAL A 88 14.90 0.20 5.78
N GLN A 89 14.24 -0.75 5.15
CA GLN A 89 14.83 -2.07 4.86
C GLN A 89 16.00 -1.96 3.86
N MET A 90 17.02 -2.81 3.99
CA MET A 90 18.04 -2.97 2.96
C MET A 90 17.64 -4.10 2.00
N THR A 91 17.67 -3.84 0.69
CA THR A 91 17.34 -4.82 -0.36
C THR A 91 18.42 -4.84 -1.42
N SER A 92 18.55 -5.96 -2.14
CA SER A 92 19.57 -6.18 -3.18
C SER A 92 19.36 -5.36 -4.47
N PHE A 93 18.18 -4.77 -4.65
CA PHE A 93 17.84 -3.95 -5.81
C PHE A 93 17.41 -2.53 -5.40
N ASP A 94 17.53 -1.59 -6.33
CA ASP A 94 17.20 -0.18 -6.12
C ASP A 94 15.67 0.03 -6.16
N LYS A 95 15.07 0.12 -4.98
CA LYS A 95 13.64 0.33 -4.78
C LYS A 95 13.14 1.64 -5.37
N ARG A 96 13.96 2.68 -5.41
CA ARG A 96 13.54 3.99 -5.96
C ARG A 96 13.32 3.92 -7.46
N LYS A 97 14.08 3.06 -8.16
CA LYS A 97 13.84 2.77 -9.58
C LYS A 97 12.56 1.98 -9.81
N GLN A 98 12.23 1.04 -8.93
CA GLN A 98 10.98 0.27 -9.03
C GLN A 98 9.75 1.10 -8.62
N MET A 99 9.90 2.03 -7.67
CA MET A 99 8.81 2.81 -7.07
C MET A 99 9.12 4.32 -7.16
N PRO A 100 9.02 4.93 -8.35
CA PRO A 100 9.40 6.33 -8.56
C PRO A 100 8.47 7.34 -7.86
N GLY A 101 7.23 6.93 -7.53
CA GLY A 101 6.23 7.77 -6.88
C GLY A 101 6.26 7.76 -5.35
N GLY A 102 7.26 7.11 -4.74
CA GLY A 102 7.34 6.91 -3.29
C GLY A 102 7.10 5.46 -2.86
N TYR A 103 7.36 5.17 -1.58
CA TYR A 103 7.20 3.83 -1.00
C TYR A 103 5.72 3.50 -0.73
N GLY A 104 5.43 2.26 -0.35
CA GLY A 104 4.06 1.88 0.01
C GLY A 104 3.55 2.67 1.22
N ALA A 105 2.27 3.03 1.22
CA ALA A 105 1.62 3.74 2.35
C ALA A 105 1.36 2.86 3.59
N VAL A 106 2.07 1.73 3.72
CA VAL A 106 1.82 0.70 4.74
C VAL A 106 3.15 0.29 5.34
N PHE A 107 3.21 0.24 6.66
CA PHE A 107 4.32 -0.26 7.44
C PHE A 107 3.81 -1.18 8.55
N ALA A 108 4.69 -2.03 9.08
CA ALA A 108 4.40 -2.85 10.25
C ALA A 108 5.39 -2.52 11.37
N VAL A 109 4.95 -2.67 12.61
CA VAL A 109 5.76 -2.37 13.80
C VAL A 109 5.65 -3.53 14.78
N LEU A 110 6.78 -3.96 15.31
CA LEU A 110 6.85 -4.86 16.45
C LEU A 110 7.01 -4.02 17.72
N VAL A 111 6.04 -4.13 18.61
CA VAL A 111 6.00 -3.39 19.87
C VAL A 111 6.52 -4.29 20.99
N GLY A 112 7.36 -3.73 21.85
CA GLY A 112 7.89 -4.37 23.06
C GLY A 112 6.83 -4.53 24.13
N ARG A 113 7.09 -5.42 25.08
CA ARG A 113 6.16 -5.76 26.16
C ARG A 113 6.49 -5.00 27.43
#